data_AF-A0A971CP90-F1
#
_entry.id   AF-A0A971CP90-F1
#
_cell.length_a   1.000
_cell.length_b   1.000
_cell.length_c   1.000
_cell.angle_alpha   90.00
_cell.angle_beta   90.00
_cell.angle_gamma   90.00
#
_symmetry.space_group_name_H-M   'P 1'
#
loop_
_entity.id
_entity.type
_entity.pdbx_description
1 polymer ?
#
loop_
_entity_poly.entity_id
_entity_poly.type
_entity_poly.pdbx_seq_one_letter_code
_entity_poly.pdbx_strand_id
1 'polypeptide(L)'
;RQPECPLVLDEVAREAFWCGQRLDLSSTELAVLTYLFQRAGQAVLNDALLQAIWGTSLDEGGSLWQVRSAIKRLRQKLTAAAGRSCQIASIRGVGYRLDIASSHQSATPAHPGWSIALRIGVVLVIAALLFTVAAGWRLMRRSGGNLTTLVWYRQQRVPAGVLWLLQRGQHCAQGTDGALYCFDTAEERATAIDVMLHDTAP
;
A
#
# COMPACT_ATOMS: atom_id res chain seq x y z
N ARG A 1 -28.07 21.11 -20.55
CA ARG A 1 -26.81 21.75 -20.11
C ARG A 1 -27.22 22.80 -19.08
N GLN A 2 -26.92 22.61 -17.80
CA GLN A 2 -27.08 23.72 -16.85
C GLN A 2 -26.02 24.78 -17.20
N PRO A 3 -26.37 26.07 -17.19
CA PRO A 3 -25.39 27.13 -17.36
C PRO A 3 -24.34 27.00 -16.26
N GLU A 4 -23.07 26.98 -16.65
CA GLU A 4 -21.97 27.07 -15.70
C GLU A 4 -22.07 28.42 -14.97
N CYS A 5 -22.10 28.34 -13.66
CA CYS A 5 -22.39 29.46 -12.78
C CYS A 5 -21.11 29.82 -12.02
N PRO A 6 -20.18 30.57 -12.65
CA PRO A 6 -18.88 30.84 -12.05
C PRO A 6 -18.99 31.86 -10.91
N LEU A 7 -18.14 31.68 -9.90
CA LEU A 7 -17.78 32.71 -8.94
C LEU A 7 -16.67 33.56 -9.56
N VAL A 8 -16.90 34.86 -9.69
CA VAL A 8 -15.92 35.84 -10.22
C VAL A 8 -15.62 36.85 -9.13
N LEU A 9 -14.34 37.13 -8.91
CA LEU A 9 -13.88 38.17 -8.00
C LEU A 9 -13.17 39.25 -8.80
N ASP A 10 -13.62 40.49 -8.64
CA ASP A 10 -12.93 41.66 -9.14
C ASP A 10 -12.20 42.32 -7.97
N GLU A 11 -10.88 42.10 -7.92
CA GLU A 11 -10.04 42.64 -6.85
C GLU A 11 -9.88 44.17 -6.94
N VAL A 12 -9.97 44.74 -8.15
CA VAL A 12 -9.81 46.18 -8.39
C VAL A 12 -11.08 46.92 -8.00
N ALA A 13 -12.23 46.46 -8.50
CA ALA A 13 -13.52 47.02 -8.14
C ALA A 13 -13.96 46.65 -6.71
N ARG A 14 -13.29 45.66 -6.10
CA ARG A 14 -13.66 45.08 -4.79
C ARG A 14 -15.11 44.57 -4.83
N GLU A 15 -15.42 43.76 -5.83
CA GLU A 15 -16.74 43.16 -6.02
C GLU A 15 -16.65 41.65 -6.27
N ALA A 16 -17.72 40.93 -5.91
CA ALA A 16 -17.83 39.50 -6.14
C ALA A 16 -19.14 39.21 -6.88
N PHE A 17 -19.10 38.28 -7.83
CA PHE A 17 -20.25 37.92 -8.65
C PHE A 17 -20.46 36.41 -8.65
N TRP A 18 -21.71 35.97 -8.58
CA TRP A 18 -22.11 34.57 -8.74
C TRP A 18 -23.06 34.47 -9.92
N CYS A 19 -22.70 33.69 -10.95
CA CYS A 19 -23.43 33.64 -12.23
C CYS A 19 -23.67 35.04 -12.85
N GLY A 20 -22.73 35.98 -12.66
CA GLY A 20 -22.88 37.37 -13.10
C GLY A 20 -23.79 38.25 -12.24
N GLN A 21 -24.40 37.73 -11.17
CA GLN A 21 -25.13 38.53 -10.18
C GLN A 21 -24.19 39.00 -9.07
N ARG A 22 -24.18 40.30 -8.77
CA ARG A 22 -23.31 40.86 -7.72
C ARG A 22 -23.72 40.34 -6.34
N LEU A 23 -22.76 39.85 -5.58
CA LEU A 23 -22.90 39.50 -4.18
C LEU A 23 -22.72 40.75 -3.32
N ASP A 24 -23.73 41.10 -2.53
CA ASP A 24 -23.67 42.24 -1.62
C ASP A 24 -22.84 41.89 -0.37
N LEU A 25 -21.51 41.94 -0.49
CA LEU A 25 -20.56 41.61 0.57
C LEU A 25 -19.96 42.88 1.18
N SER A 26 -19.81 42.88 2.51
CA SER A 26 -18.99 43.89 3.18
C SER A 26 -17.51 43.74 2.82
N SER A 27 -16.72 44.78 3.07
CA SER A 27 -15.27 44.78 2.81
C SER A 27 -14.55 43.60 3.47
N THR A 28 -14.91 43.26 4.70
CA THR A 28 -14.35 42.11 5.44
C THR A 28 -14.80 40.78 4.86
N GLU A 29 -16.09 40.63 4.54
CA GLU A 29 -16.61 39.40 3.92
C GLU A 29 -15.97 39.13 2.56
N LEU A 30 -15.78 40.17 1.76
CA LEU A 30 -15.09 40.08 0.49
C LEU A 30 -13.61 39.70 0.68
N ALA A 31 -12.92 40.28 1.66
CA ALA A 31 -11.54 39.92 1.96
C ALA A 31 -11.42 38.44 2.37
N VAL A 32 -12.32 37.96 3.25
CA VAL A 32 -12.41 36.54 3.62
C VAL A 32 -12.64 35.67 2.39
N LEU A 33 -13.62 36.02 1.56
CA LEU A 33 -13.95 35.25 0.37
C LEU A 33 -12.78 35.19 -0.60
N THR A 34 -12.11 36.32 -0.85
CA THR A 34 -10.94 36.41 -1.73
C THR A 34 -9.80 35.54 -1.23
N TYR A 35 -9.50 35.62 0.06
CA TYR A 35 -8.43 34.83 0.66
C TYR A 35 -8.70 33.32 0.62
N LEU A 36 -9.96 32.91 0.79
CA LEU A 36 -10.38 31.52 0.66
C LEU A 36 -10.44 31.07 -0.82
N PHE A 37 -10.83 31.96 -1.73
CA PHE A 37 -10.94 31.67 -3.17
C PHE A 37 -9.58 31.40 -3.81
N GLN A 38 -8.57 32.20 -3.45
CA GLN A 38 -7.18 31.96 -3.86
C GLN A 38 -6.65 30.58 -3.41
N ARG A 39 -7.31 29.95 -2.42
CA ARG A 39 -7.01 28.61 -1.89
C ARG A 39 -8.23 27.68 -1.96
N ALA A 40 -9.07 27.83 -2.98
CA ALA A 40 -10.27 27.02 -3.13
C ALA A 40 -9.93 25.51 -3.09
N GLY A 41 -10.72 24.74 -2.34
CA GLY A 41 -10.46 23.32 -2.10
C GLY A 41 -9.40 23.00 -1.04
N GLN A 42 -8.72 24.00 -0.45
CA GLN A 42 -7.74 23.80 0.62
C GLN A 42 -8.25 24.33 1.97
N ALA A 43 -7.90 23.63 3.05
CA ALA A 43 -8.23 24.07 4.39
C ALA A 43 -7.29 25.20 4.82
N VAL A 44 -7.87 26.36 5.14
CA VAL A 44 -7.15 27.54 5.63
C VAL A 44 -7.28 27.61 7.15
N LEU A 45 -6.14 27.83 7.81
CA LEU A 45 -6.04 27.94 9.26
C LEU A 45 -6.80 29.17 9.78
N ASN A 46 -7.41 29.05 10.96
CA ASN A 46 -8.09 30.19 11.59
C ASN A 46 -7.14 31.37 11.85
N ASP A 47 -5.93 31.08 12.32
CA ASP A 47 -4.92 32.10 12.63
C ASP A 47 -4.42 32.79 11.35
N ALA A 48 -4.20 32.02 10.27
CA ALA A 48 -3.84 32.58 8.98
C ALA A 48 -4.94 33.50 8.39
N LEU A 49 -6.22 33.17 8.59
CA LEU A 49 -7.34 34.05 8.23
C LEU A 49 -7.36 35.32 9.06
N LEU A 50 -7.09 35.19 10.36
CA LEU A 50 -7.07 36.32 11.28
C LEU A 50 -5.94 37.30 10.90
N GLN A 51 -4.74 36.77 10.69
CA GLN A 51 -3.57 37.55 10.32
C GLN A 51 -3.73 38.22 8.96
N ALA A 52 -4.24 37.51 7.95
CA ALA A 52 -4.35 38.06 6.61
C ALA A 52 -5.38 39.20 6.48
N ILE A 53 -6.43 39.19 7.31
CA ILE A 53 -7.57 40.10 7.13
C ILE A 53 -7.60 41.20 8.20
N TRP A 54 -7.18 40.87 9.42
CA TRP A 54 -7.17 41.80 10.55
C TRP A 54 -5.75 42.19 11.00
N GLY A 55 -4.69 41.58 10.42
CA GLY A 55 -3.30 41.93 10.75
C GLY A 55 -2.87 41.53 12.16
N THR A 56 -3.60 40.60 12.79
CA THR A 56 -3.32 40.12 14.15
C THR A 56 -3.31 38.59 14.17
N SER A 57 -2.51 38.01 15.04
CA SER A 57 -2.53 36.58 15.35
C SER A 57 -3.26 36.29 16.65
N LEU A 58 -3.57 35.00 16.90
CA LEU A 58 -4.12 34.55 18.18
C LEU A 58 -3.18 34.82 19.35
N ASP A 59 -1.87 34.73 19.11
CA ASP A 59 -0.85 34.95 20.13
C ASP A 59 -0.70 36.43 20.51
N GLU A 60 -1.11 37.34 19.60
CA GLU A 60 -1.11 38.80 19.79
C GLU A 60 -2.45 39.33 20.35
N GLY A 61 -3.30 38.44 20.89
CA GLY A 61 -4.60 38.81 21.45
C GLY A 61 -5.72 38.95 20.43
N GLY A 62 -5.48 38.56 19.17
CA GLY A 62 -6.51 38.48 18.15
C GLY A 62 -7.56 37.42 18.52
N SER A 63 -8.84 37.68 18.17
CA SER A 63 -9.92 36.78 18.55
C SER A 63 -10.54 36.01 17.39
N LEU A 64 -10.68 34.68 17.58
CA LEU A 64 -11.43 33.78 16.71
C LEU A 64 -12.89 34.19 16.48
N TRP A 65 -13.47 34.99 17.38
CA TRP A 65 -14.85 35.46 17.20
C TRP A 65 -14.99 36.27 15.90
N GLN A 66 -13.96 37.04 15.52
CA GLN A 66 -13.96 37.90 14.34
C GLN A 66 -14.08 37.05 13.07
N VAL A 67 -13.22 36.03 12.95
CA VAL A 67 -13.26 35.07 11.84
C VAL A 67 -14.61 34.35 11.80
N ARG A 68 -15.08 33.82 12.94
CA ARG A 68 -16.35 33.08 13.01
C ARG A 68 -17.55 33.93 12.61
N SER A 69 -17.59 35.19 13.05
CA SER A 69 -18.66 36.13 12.72
C SER A 69 -18.68 36.46 11.23
N ALA A 70 -17.52 36.76 10.64
CA ALA A 70 -17.40 37.02 9.20
C ALA A 70 -17.80 35.80 8.35
N ILE A 71 -17.31 34.61 8.71
CA ILE A 71 -17.67 33.36 8.03
C ILE A 71 -19.17 33.07 8.12
N LYS A 72 -19.79 33.33 9.28
CA LYS A 72 -21.24 33.12 9.46
C LYS A 72 -22.05 33.98 8.50
N ARG A 73 -21.75 35.28 8.42
CA ARG A 73 -22.46 36.21 7.54
C ARG A 73 -22.20 35.90 6.07
N LEU A 74 -20.94 35.64 5.71
CA LEU A 74 -20.55 35.25 4.36
C LEU A 74 -21.26 33.96 3.92
N ARG A 75 -21.34 32.94 4.79
CA ARG A 75 -22.10 31.70 4.51
C ARG A 75 -23.57 31.98 4.22
N GLN A 76 -24.23 32.85 4.97
CA GLN A 76 -25.64 33.18 4.74
C GLN A 76 -25.85 33.79 3.35
N LYS A 77 -25.00 34.76 2.99
CA LYS A 77 -25.06 35.43 1.68
C LYS A 77 -24.72 34.48 0.52
N LEU A 78 -23.69 33.67 0.66
CA LEU A 78 -23.33 32.65 -0.33
C LEU A 78 -24.41 31.58 -0.48
N THR A 79 -25.01 31.12 0.62
CA THR A 79 -26.09 30.12 0.54
C THR A 79 -27.32 30.69 -0.15
N ALA A 80 -27.64 31.97 0.09
CA ALA A 80 -28.75 32.65 -0.58
C ALA A 80 -28.53 32.80 -2.10
N ALA A 81 -27.30 33.09 -2.53
CA ALA A 81 -26.99 33.31 -3.94
C ALA A 81 -26.65 32.01 -4.72
N ALA A 82 -25.89 31.11 -4.09
CA ALA A 82 -25.26 29.95 -4.73
C ALA A 82 -25.72 28.59 -4.20
N GLY A 83 -26.45 28.56 -3.09
CA GLY A 83 -26.95 27.32 -2.48
C GLY A 83 -25.84 26.32 -2.15
N ARG A 84 -25.84 25.18 -2.84
CA ARG A 84 -24.84 24.11 -2.68
C ARG A 84 -23.65 24.23 -3.63
N SER A 85 -23.69 25.14 -4.58
CA SER A 85 -22.66 25.27 -5.60
C SER A 85 -21.45 26.07 -5.15
N CYS A 86 -21.56 26.84 -4.07
CA CYS A 86 -20.44 27.51 -3.43
C CYS A 86 -20.67 27.53 -1.92
N GLN A 87 -19.86 26.76 -1.19
CA GLN A 87 -20.04 26.55 0.24
C GLN A 87 -18.71 26.71 0.98
N ILE A 88 -18.79 27.22 2.20
CA ILE A 88 -17.64 27.24 3.10
C ILE A 88 -17.80 26.06 4.05
N ALA A 89 -16.87 25.11 4.04
CA ALA A 89 -16.81 23.98 4.96
C ALA A 89 -16.00 24.33 6.22
N SER A 90 -16.41 23.79 7.37
CA SER A 90 -15.66 23.90 8.63
C SER A 90 -14.83 22.64 8.84
N ILE A 91 -13.51 22.80 8.85
CA ILE A 91 -12.57 21.71 9.07
C ILE A 91 -12.16 21.72 10.54
N ARG A 92 -12.64 20.72 11.30
CA ARG A 92 -12.44 20.65 12.75
C ARG A 92 -10.95 20.69 13.10
N GLY A 93 -10.59 21.58 14.02
CA GLY A 93 -9.20 21.77 14.47
C GLY A 93 -8.30 22.55 13.52
N VAL A 94 -8.77 22.90 12.31
CA VAL A 94 -7.96 23.60 11.30
C VAL A 94 -8.53 24.99 11.03
N GLY A 95 -9.75 25.07 10.51
CA GLY A 95 -10.36 26.32 10.09
C GLY A 95 -11.41 26.12 9.00
N TYR A 96 -11.23 26.78 7.86
CA TYR A 96 -12.27 26.89 6.84
C TYR A 96 -11.75 26.58 5.45
N ARG A 97 -12.61 26.01 4.60
CA ARG A 97 -12.33 25.70 3.20
C ARG A 97 -13.47 26.21 2.34
N LEU A 98 -13.16 26.76 1.17
CA LEU A 98 -14.17 27.08 0.16
C LEU A 98 -14.29 25.92 -0.82
N ASP A 99 -15.49 25.37 -0.94
CA ASP A 99 -15.87 24.32 -1.86
C ASP A 99 -16.76 24.92 -2.96
N ILE A 100 -16.28 24.90 -4.20
CA ILE A 100 -16.99 25.41 -5.38
C ILE A 100 -17.33 24.20 -6.23
N ALA A 101 -18.62 24.00 -6.51
CA ALA A 101 -19.08 22.97 -7.43
C ALA A 101 -18.70 23.37 -8.85
N SER A 102 -17.49 23.02 -9.28
CA SER A 102 -17.11 23.09 -10.69
C SER A 102 -17.98 22.11 -11.47
N SER A 103 -18.79 22.59 -12.42
CA SER A 103 -19.61 21.78 -13.35
C SER A 103 -18.78 20.86 -14.29
N HIS A 104 -17.46 20.85 -14.14
CA HIS A 104 -16.54 19.87 -14.71
C HIS A 104 -15.72 19.15 -13.62
N GLN A 105 -16.39 18.63 -12.59
CA GLN A 105 -16.04 17.29 -12.14
C GLN A 105 -17.04 16.34 -12.80
N SER A 106 -16.70 15.88 -14.01
CA SER A 106 -17.07 14.51 -14.36
C SER A 106 -16.63 13.67 -13.16
N ALA A 107 -17.61 13.14 -12.43
CA ALA A 107 -17.38 12.12 -11.45
C ALA A 107 -16.72 10.94 -12.20
N THR A 108 -15.41 10.98 -12.30
CA THR A 108 -14.69 9.73 -12.08
C THR A 108 -14.87 9.52 -10.58
N PRO A 109 -15.62 8.51 -10.13
CA PRO A 109 -15.58 8.16 -8.71
C PRO A 109 -14.11 8.04 -8.36
N ALA A 110 -13.71 8.67 -7.27
CA ALA A 110 -12.42 8.45 -6.64
C ALA A 110 -12.36 6.98 -6.22
N HIS A 111 -12.10 6.09 -7.19
CA HIS A 111 -11.27 4.95 -6.93
C HIS A 111 -9.91 5.55 -6.57
N PRO A 112 -9.31 5.19 -5.43
CA PRO A 112 -7.91 5.50 -5.14
C PRO A 112 -7.04 4.71 -6.15
N GLY A 113 -6.88 5.28 -7.34
CA GLY A 113 -6.24 4.68 -8.51
C GLY A 113 -4.73 4.74 -8.44
N TRP A 114 -4.12 4.13 -7.42
CA TRP A 114 -2.72 3.70 -7.47
C TRP A 114 -2.38 2.51 -6.53
N SER A 115 -3.35 1.82 -5.91
CA SER A 115 -3.06 0.79 -4.91
C SER A 115 -3.23 -0.68 -5.37
N ILE A 116 -3.52 -0.97 -6.64
CA ILE A 116 -3.77 -2.36 -7.10
C ILE A 116 -2.58 -2.95 -7.87
N ALA A 117 -1.79 -2.13 -8.57
CA ALA A 117 -0.58 -2.60 -9.24
C ALA A 117 0.44 -3.19 -8.25
N LEU A 118 0.51 -2.66 -7.03
CA LEU A 118 1.41 -3.17 -5.99
C LEU A 118 0.88 -4.41 -5.24
N ARG A 119 -0.44 -4.67 -5.23
CA ARG A 119 -1.01 -5.80 -4.46
C ARG A 119 -1.03 -7.10 -5.24
N ILE A 120 -1.14 -7.06 -6.57
CA ILE A 120 -1.06 -8.27 -7.41
C ILE A 120 0.40 -8.76 -7.49
N GLY A 121 1.37 -7.84 -7.63
CA GLY A 121 2.79 -8.19 -7.66
C GLY A 121 3.28 -8.87 -6.37
N VAL A 122 2.93 -8.33 -5.21
CA VAL A 122 3.36 -8.89 -3.90
C VAL A 122 2.70 -10.24 -3.61
N VAL A 123 1.42 -10.42 -3.96
CA VAL A 123 0.74 -11.72 -3.80
C VAL A 123 1.32 -12.78 -4.75
N LEU A 124 1.67 -12.41 -5.98
CA LEU A 124 2.32 -13.33 -6.92
C LEU A 124 3.75 -13.71 -6.48
N VAL A 125 4.52 -12.78 -5.90
CA VAL A 125 5.87 -13.07 -5.36
C VAL A 125 5.79 -13.97 -4.12
N ILE A 126 4.86 -13.72 -3.19
CA ILE A 126 4.66 -14.58 -2.02
C ILE A 126 4.15 -15.96 -2.44
N ALA A 127 3.22 -16.04 -3.40
CA ALA A 127 2.75 -17.32 -3.93
C ALA A 127 3.87 -18.09 -4.68
N ALA A 128 4.74 -17.41 -5.43
CA ALA A 128 5.88 -18.04 -6.10
C ALA A 128 6.96 -18.51 -5.10
N LEU A 129 7.20 -17.76 -4.03
CA LEU A 129 8.08 -18.16 -2.92
C LEU A 129 7.50 -19.36 -2.15
N LEU A 130 6.20 -19.35 -1.86
CA LEU A 130 5.52 -20.49 -1.23
C LEU A 130 5.47 -21.71 -2.16
N PHE A 131 5.32 -21.51 -3.48
CA PHE A 131 5.32 -22.59 -4.46
C PHE A 131 6.72 -23.19 -4.66
N THR A 132 7.79 -22.40 -4.61
CA THR A 132 9.17 -22.91 -4.66
C THR A 132 9.55 -23.66 -3.38
N VAL A 133 9.13 -23.17 -2.20
CA VAL A 133 9.29 -23.91 -0.94
C VAL A 133 8.43 -25.18 -0.92
N ALA A 134 7.19 -25.14 -1.38
CA ALA A 134 6.30 -26.31 -1.42
C ALA A 134 6.69 -27.34 -2.50
N ALA A 135 7.23 -26.91 -3.64
CA ALA A 135 7.76 -27.80 -4.67
C ALA A 135 9.07 -28.46 -4.21
N GLY A 136 9.96 -27.72 -3.53
CA GLY A 136 11.14 -28.28 -2.87
C GLY A 136 10.76 -29.28 -1.77
N TRP A 137 9.74 -28.98 -0.97
CA TRP A 137 9.27 -29.89 0.08
C TRP A 137 8.53 -31.12 -0.46
N ARG A 138 7.87 -31.01 -1.62
CA ARG A 138 7.29 -32.17 -2.34
C ARG A 138 8.34 -33.09 -2.95
N LEU A 139 9.48 -32.55 -3.40
CA LEU A 139 10.59 -33.38 -3.86
C LEU A 139 11.31 -34.05 -2.67
N MET A 140 11.42 -33.35 -1.53
CA MET A 140 12.14 -33.85 -0.35
C MET A 140 11.35 -34.84 0.50
N ARG A 141 10.02 -34.91 0.36
CA ARG A 141 9.16 -35.91 1.04
C ARG A 141 9.08 -37.28 0.36
N ARG A 142 9.84 -37.53 -0.71
CA ARG A 142 9.85 -38.83 -1.40
C ARG A 142 11.03 -39.75 -1.02
N SER A 143 12.00 -39.27 -0.25
CA SER A 143 13.08 -40.08 0.29
C SER A 143 12.93 -40.24 1.80
N GLY A 144 12.20 -41.28 2.21
CA GLY A 144 12.14 -41.73 3.60
C GLY A 144 13.50 -42.28 4.07
N GLY A 145 14.48 -41.40 4.28
CA GLY A 145 15.79 -41.73 4.82
C GLY A 145 16.05 -40.88 6.05
N ASN A 146 16.03 -41.52 7.22
CA ASN A 146 16.45 -40.88 8.46
C ASN A 146 17.92 -40.44 8.30
N LEU A 147 18.26 -39.18 8.61
CA LEU A 147 19.66 -38.68 8.56
C LEU A 147 20.61 -39.49 9.46
N THR A 148 20.05 -40.29 10.37
CA THR A 148 20.77 -41.13 11.33
C THR A 148 21.07 -42.53 10.83
N THR A 149 20.55 -42.95 9.66
CA THR A 149 20.83 -44.29 9.13
C THR A 149 22.29 -44.38 8.70
N LEU A 150 23.05 -45.23 9.40
CA LEU A 150 24.42 -45.57 9.03
C LEU A 150 24.43 -46.63 7.93
N VAL A 151 25.24 -46.37 6.92
CA VAL A 151 25.40 -47.21 5.74
C VAL A 151 26.86 -47.57 5.59
N TRP A 152 27.15 -48.76 5.11
CA TRP A 152 28.51 -49.18 4.81
C TRP A 152 28.94 -48.64 3.45
N TYR A 153 30.07 -47.94 3.43
CA TYR A 153 30.73 -47.44 2.23
C TYR A 153 32.24 -47.59 2.40
N ARG A 154 32.89 -48.31 1.47
CA ARG A 154 34.34 -48.61 1.49
C ARG A 154 34.86 -49.05 2.87
N GLN A 155 34.17 -50.02 3.49
CA GLN A 155 34.47 -50.56 4.83
C GLN A 155 34.40 -49.56 6.00
N GLN A 156 33.75 -48.41 5.81
CA GLN A 156 33.45 -47.47 6.88
C GLN A 156 31.94 -47.30 7.04
N ARG A 157 31.50 -47.03 8.27
CA ARG A 157 30.10 -46.64 8.53
C ARG A 157 29.96 -45.14 8.40
N VAL A 158 29.20 -44.70 7.42
CA VAL A 158 28.98 -43.29 7.11
C VAL A 158 27.47 -43.01 7.14
N PRO A 159 27.01 -41.86 7.66
CA PRO A 159 25.60 -41.49 7.60
C PRO A 159 25.13 -41.40 6.14
N ALA A 160 23.98 -41.99 5.81
CA ALA A 160 23.42 -41.98 4.46
C ALA A 160 23.32 -40.57 3.87
N GLY A 161 23.03 -39.57 4.71
CA GLY A 161 22.98 -38.16 4.31
C GLY A 161 24.30 -37.61 3.76
N VAL A 162 25.45 -38.08 4.25
CA VAL A 162 26.78 -37.64 3.77
C VAL A 162 27.07 -38.19 2.38
N LEU A 163 26.70 -39.45 2.09
CA LEU A 163 26.86 -40.02 0.75
C LEU A 163 25.92 -39.36 -0.27
N TRP A 164 24.72 -38.95 0.16
CA TRP A 164 23.78 -38.21 -0.69
C TRP A 164 24.30 -36.82 -1.04
N LEU A 165 24.90 -36.10 -0.06
CA LEU A 165 25.53 -34.80 -0.27
C LEU A 165 26.70 -34.87 -1.27
N LEU A 166 27.47 -35.95 -1.25
CA LEU A 166 28.59 -36.17 -2.17
C LEU A 166 28.15 -36.75 -3.53
N GLN A 167 26.85 -36.97 -3.74
CA GLN A 167 26.29 -37.68 -4.90
C GLN A 167 26.85 -39.10 -5.13
N ARG A 168 27.43 -39.72 -4.09
CA ARG A 168 28.10 -41.03 -4.13
C ARG A 168 27.27 -42.18 -3.53
N GLY A 169 25.95 -41.97 -3.39
CA GLY A 169 25.01 -42.95 -2.85
C GLY A 169 23.98 -43.46 -3.85
N GLN A 170 24.27 -43.43 -5.16
CA GLN A 170 23.27 -43.75 -6.19
C GLN A 170 23.03 -45.26 -6.35
N HIS A 171 23.96 -46.09 -5.88
CA HIS A 171 23.91 -47.54 -6.04
C HIS A 171 24.04 -48.21 -4.67
N CYS A 172 22.90 -48.40 -4.00
CA CYS A 172 22.85 -49.09 -2.70
C CYS A 172 22.07 -50.40 -2.80
N ALA A 173 22.50 -51.40 -2.03
CA ALA A 173 21.85 -52.69 -1.89
C ALA A 173 21.79 -53.09 -0.42
N GLN A 174 20.77 -53.87 -0.05
CA GLN A 174 20.64 -54.42 1.30
C GLN A 174 21.31 -55.79 1.33
N GLY A 175 22.24 -55.98 2.26
CA GLY A 175 22.87 -57.26 2.53
C GLY A 175 21.94 -58.21 3.28
N THR A 176 22.32 -59.49 3.33
CA THR A 176 21.59 -60.54 4.07
C THR A 176 21.62 -60.33 5.58
N ASP A 177 22.59 -59.58 6.09
CA ASP A 177 22.70 -59.08 7.47
C ASP A 177 21.71 -57.93 7.78
N GLY A 178 20.91 -57.51 6.80
CA GLY A 178 19.97 -56.40 6.91
C GLY A 178 20.61 -55.02 6.83
N ALA A 179 21.94 -54.93 6.72
CA ALA A 179 22.65 -53.66 6.60
C ALA A 179 22.61 -53.13 5.15
N LEU A 180 22.68 -51.81 5.00
CA LEU A 180 22.72 -51.17 3.67
C LEU A 180 24.16 -50.89 3.26
N TYR A 181 24.51 -51.27 2.03
CA TYR A 181 25.83 -51.07 1.43
C TYR A 181 25.70 -50.21 0.18
N CYS A 182 26.49 -49.14 0.07
CA CYS A 182 26.47 -48.25 -1.09
C CYS A 182 27.82 -48.25 -1.82
N PHE A 183 27.76 -48.10 -3.15
CA PHE A 183 28.89 -48.18 -4.08
C PHE A 183 28.92 -46.95 -5.00
N ASP A 184 30.10 -46.63 -5.53
CA ASP A 184 30.29 -45.48 -6.42
C ASP A 184 29.72 -45.78 -7.82
N THR A 185 29.75 -47.04 -8.26
CA THR A 185 29.32 -47.45 -9.61
C THR A 185 28.36 -48.64 -9.58
N ALA A 186 27.57 -48.78 -10.66
CA ALA A 186 26.66 -49.90 -10.84
C ALA A 186 27.38 -51.26 -10.98
N GLU A 187 28.61 -51.25 -11.51
CA GLU A 187 29.44 -52.44 -11.74
C GLU A 187 30.03 -52.98 -10.43
N GLU A 188 30.52 -52.10 -9.56
CA GLU A 188 30.91 -52.44 -8.19
C GLU A 188 29.73 -53.00 -7.40
N ARG A 189 28.53 -52.40 -7.54
CA ARG A 189 27.32 -52.89 -6.91
C ARG A 189 26.97 -54.30 -7.41
N ALA A 190 27.02 -54.54 -8.71
CA ALA A 190 26.71 -55.85 -9.28
C ALA A 190 27.68 -56.92 -8.78
N THR A 191 28.99 -56.61 -8.76
CA THR A 191 30.04 -57.51 -8.26
C THR A 191 29.87 -57.81 -6.77
N ALA A 192 29.56 -56.79 -5.95
CA ALA A 192 29.37 -56.97 -4.51
C ALA A 192 28.07 -57.71 -4.15
N ILE A 193 27.01 -57.53 -4.94
CA ILE A 193 25.77 -58.32 -4.82
C ILE A 193 26.06 -59.79 -5.16
N ASP A 194 26.87 -60.06 -6.18
CA ASP A 194 27.23 -61.43 -6.57
C ASP A 194 28.07 -62.13 -5.49
N VAL A 195 29.03 -61.43 -4.90
CA VAL A 195 29.81 -61.91 -3.74
C VAL A 195 28.91 -62.12 -2.50
N MET A 196 27.99 -61.21 -2.20
CA MET A 196 27.06 -61.34 -1.06
C MET A 196 26.00 -62.46 -1.23
N LEU A 197 25.69 -62.85 -2.47
CA LEU A 197 24.76 -63.94 -2.78
C LEU A 197 25.46 -65.31 -2.87
N HIS A 198 26.76 -65.35 -3.14
CA HIS A 198 27.53 -66.61 -3.20
C HIS A 198 28.27 -66.97 -1.91
N ASP A 199 28.39 -66.08 -0.92
CA ASP A 199 29.04 -66.38 0.37
C ASP A 199 28.13 -67.06 1.42
N THR A 200 27.03 -67.69 1.00
CA THR A 200 26.39 -68.73 1.82
C THR A 200 26.93 -70.11 1.46
N ALA A 201 27.93 -70.52 2.25
CA ALA A 201 28.39 -71.88 2.56
C ALA A 201 29.47 -72.50 1.64
N PRO A 202 30.39 -73.31 2.21
CA PRO A 202 30.42 -73.84 3.59
C PRO A 202 31.39 -73.13 4.56
#